data_AF-A0A946FS15-F1
#
_entry.id   AF-A0A946FS15-F1
#
_cell.length_a   1.000
_cell.length_b   1.000
_cell.length_c   1.000
_cell.angle_alpha   90.00
_cell.angle_beta   90.00
_cell.angle_gamma   90.00
#
_symmetry.space_group_name_H-M   'P 1'
#
loop_
_entity.id
_entity.type
_entity.pdbx_description
1 polymer ?
#
loop_
_entity_poly.entity_id
_entity_poly.type
_entity_poly.pdbx_seq_one_letter_code
_entity_poly.pdbx_strand_id
1 'polypeptide(L)'
;VILPRDKRSDMASISHIPIRSYLGKMIPLAELVQVKETKNQKPIYHKNLEPVVYVVGEMTGRAPGEAVLDMMKKLKHKPVQNGIRVNWAGEGEWKITLRVFRDMGLAFAAALFGIYFILVINTGSYFMPMLIMMAIPLTILGIMPGFFILNIFTKSVSGFGDPIFFTATSMIGMIALGGIVIRNSLVLIEFIQGSINKGLGFKDAILISGVVRMRPILLTALTTGIGAFPITFDPVFSGLAWALIFGLFASTLFTLLVIPVTYYAVYKKKYEK
;
A
#
# COMPACT_ATOMS: atom_id res chain seq x y z
N VAL A 1 14.50 -48.74 -23.41
CA VAL A 1 13.16 -49.36 -23.38
C VAL A 1 12.62 -49.23 -21.97
N ILE A 2 11.48 -48.58 -21.77
CA ILE A 2 10.82 -48.46 -20.46
C ILE A 2 9.75 -49.55 -20.39
N LEU A 3 9.69 -50.31 -19.29
CA LEU A 3 8.67 -51.35 -19.10
C LEU A 3 7.25 -50.76 -19.04
N PRO A 4 6.23 -51.49 -19.51
CA PRO A 4 4.82 -51.14 -19.37
C PRO A 4 4.44 -50.79 -17.91
N ARG A 5 3.52 -49.84 -17.74
CA ARG A 5 3.18 -49.25 -16.43
C ARG A 5 2.65 -50.30 -15.45
N ASP A 6 1.84 -51.24 -15.93
CA ASP A 6 1.30 -52.40 -15.20
C ASP A 6 2.40 -53.21 -14.51
N LYS A 7 3.58 -53.35 -15.13
CA LYS A 7 4.70 -54.13 -14.58
C LYS A 7 5.58 -53.35 -13.60
N ARG A 8 5.29 -52.06 -13.33
CA ARG A 8 6.11 -51.18 -12.48
C ARG A 8 5.29 -50.27 -11.55
N SER A 9 4.02 -50.60 -11.31
CA SER A 9 3.12 -49.76 -10.50
C SER A 9 3.18 -50.07 -9.02
N ASP A 10 3.59 -51.28 -8.65
CA ASP A 10 3.65 -51.76 -7.28
C ASP A 10 4.92 -52.58 -7.03
N MET A 11 5.29 -52.67 -5.75
CA MET A 11 6.53 -53.33 -5.34
C MET A 11 6.53 -54.83 -5.64
N ALA A 12 5.36 -55.49 -5.60
CA ALA A 12 5.26 -56.91 -5.89
C ALA A 12 5.48 -57.18 -7.38
N SER A 13 4.89 -56.39 -8.29
CA SER A 13 5.16 -56.51 -9.73
C SER A 13 6.63 -56.28 -10.08
N ILE A 14 7.29 -55.31 -9.44
CA ILE A 14 8.73 -55.05 -9.65
C ILE A 14 9.56 -56.26 -9.20
N SER A 15 9.18 -56.88 -8.08
CA SER A 15 9.87 -58.04 -7.49
C SER A 15 9.83 -59.28 -8.41
N HIS A 16 8.79 -59.42 -9.23
CA HIS A 16 8.63 -60.51 -10.19
C HIS A 16 9.22 -60.23 -11.58
N ILE A 17 9.87 -59.09 -11.81
CA ILE A 17 10.50 -58.80 -13.11
C ILE A 17 11.60 -59.83 -13.36
N PRO A 18 11.52 -60.59 -14.47
CA PRO A 18 12.49 -61.65 -14.74
C PRO A 18 13.76 -61.05 -15.36
N ILE A 19 14.91 -61.40 -14.80
CA ILE A 19 16.24 -61.00 -15.26
C ILE A 19 16.95 -62.22 -15.84
N ARG A 20 17.53 -62.06 -17.03
CA ARG A 20 18.28 -63.13 -17.71
C ARG A 20 19.66 -63.27 -17.06
N SER A 21 19.97 -64.46 -16.55
CA SER A 21 21.31 -64.79 -16.06
C SER A 21 22.27 -65.04 -17.23
N TYR A 22 23.58 -65.07 -16.95
CA TYR A 22 24.61 -65.37 -17.94
C TYR A 22 24.42 -66.75 -18.60
N LEU A 23 23.76 -67.70 -17.93
CA LEU A 23 23.42 -69.03 -18.43
C LEU A 23 22.10 -69.06 -19.23
N GLY A 24 21.47 -67.92 -19.45
CA GLY A 24 20.21 -67.80 -20.19
C GLY A 24 18.95 -68.11 -19.40
N LYS A 25 19.05 -68.49 -18.11
CA LYS A 25 17.90 -68.73 -17.23
C LYS A 25 17.29 -67.41 -16.76
N MET A 26 15.97 -67.32 -16.72
CA MET A 26 15.26 -66.17 -16.15
C MET A 26 15.12 -66.34 -14.63
N ILE A 27 15.55 -65.35 -13.86
CA ILE A 27 15.50 -65.33 -12.40
C ILE A 27 14.70 -64.08 -11.98
N PRO A 28 13.73 -64.19 -11.05
CA PRO A 28 12.98 -63.03 -10.58
C PRO A 28 13.90 -62.06 -9.82
N LEU A 29 13.68 -60.76 -9.99
CA LEU A 29 14.47 -59.71 -9.34
C LEU A 29 14.53 -59.87 -7.82
N ALA A 30 13.45 -60.36 -7.18
CA ALA A 30 13.37 -60.60 -5.74
C ALA A 30 14.45 -61.53 -5.18
N GLU A 31 14.95 -62.50 -5.96
CA GLU A 31 16.02 -63.41 -5.51
C GLU A 31 17.40 -62.74 -5.48
N LEU A 32 17.53 -61.56 -6.10
CA LEU A 32 18.80 -60.87 -6.30
C LEU A 32 18.93 -59.57 -5.47
N VAL A 33 17.85 -59.06 -4.90
CA VAL A 33 17.83 -57.76 -4.20
C VAL A 33 17.16 -57.84 -2.83
N GLN A 34 17.65 -57.02 -1.89
CA GLN A 34 16.98 -56.79 -0.62
C GLN A 34 16.21 -55.47 -0.68
N VAL A 35 14.90 -55.55 -0.54
CA VAL A 35 14.03 -54.38 -0.49
C VAL A 35 14.14 -53.74 0.89
N LYS A 36 14.49 -52.46 0.96
CA LYS A 36 14.44 -51.65 2.17
C LYS A 36 13.59 -50.43 1.93
N GLU A 37 12.49 -50.31 2.68
CA GLU A 37 11.72 -49.08 2.70
C GLU A 37 12.56 -47.98 3.38
N THR A 38 12.77 -46.89 2.66
CA THR A 38 13.47 -45.71 3.18
C THR A 38 12.60 -44.49 2.94
N LYS A 39 12.75 -43.48 3.81
CA LYS A 39 12.10 -42.19 3.56
C LYS A 39 12.78 -41.56 2.34
N ASN A 40 11.99 -41.25 1.33
CA ASN A 40 12.49 -40.52 0.18
C ASN A 40 13.12 -39.21 0.64
N GLN A 41 14.29 -38.88 0.10
CA GLN A 41 14.97 -37.64 0.47
C GLN A 41 14.15 -36.47 -0.05
N LYS A 42 13.88 -35.50 0.84
CA LYS A 42 13.24 -34.25 0.42
C LYS A 42 14.25 -33.45 -0.40
N PRO A 43 13.80 -32.75 -1.46
CA PRO A 43 14.67 -31.83 -2.17
C PRO A 43 15.21 -30.78 -1.20
N ILE A 44 16.51 -30.51 -1.28
CA ILE A 44 17.17 -29.45 -0.51
C ILE A 44 17.15 -28.20 -1.39
N TYR A 45 16.34 -27.22 -1.00
CA TYR A 45 16.34 -25.93 -1.65
C TYR A 45 17.59 -25.16 -1.28
N HIS A 46 18.16 -24.45 -2.24
CA HIS A 46 19.32 -23.61 -2.04
C HIS A 46 19.01 -22.20 -2.53
N LYS A 47 19.47 -21.20 -1.78
CA LYS A 47 19.42 -19.80 -2.19
C LYS A 47 20.76 -19.15 -1.90
N ASN A 48 21.35 -18.51 -2.90
CA ASN A 48 22.69 -17.95 -2.81
C ASN A 48 23.71 -18.97 -2.29
N LEU A 49 23.61 -20.23 -2.75
CA LEU A 49 24.43 -21.37 -2.33
C LEU A 49 24.24 -21.84 -0.87
N GLU A 50 23.35 -21.22 -0.11
CA GLU A 50 23.00 -21.66 1.25
C GLU A 50 21.74 -22.54 1.22
N PRO A 51 21.67 -23.66 1.97
CA PRO A 51 20.46 -24.47 2.07
C PRO A 51 19.36 -23.72 2.82
N VAL A 52 18.13 -23.76 2.30
CA VAL A 52 16.98 -23.03 2.84
C VAL A 52 15.75 -23.90 3.00
N VAL A 53 14.90 -23.51 3.95
CA VAL A 53 13.55 -24.08 4.14
C VAL A 53 12.56 -22.94 4.07
N TYR A 54 11.62 -23.03 3.14
CA TYR A 54 10.54 -22.06 3.00
C TYR A 54 9.42 -22.37 3.99
N VAL A 55 9.06 -21.37 4.78
CA VAL A 55 7.89 -21.41 5.66
C VAL A 55 6.90 -20.39 5.12
N VAL A 56 5.78 -20.88 4.61
CA VAL A 56 4.70 -20.07 4.05
C VAL A 56 3.52 -20.06 5.01
N GLY A 57 2.75 -18.99 4.97
CA GLY A 57 1.52 -18.86 5.75
C GLY A 57 0.60 -17.84 5.08
N GLU A 58 -0.69 -18.16 5.07
CA GLU A 58 -1.72 -17.25 4.56
C GLU A 58 -2.21 -16.33 5.68
N MET A 59 -2.49 -15.08 5.32
CA MET A 59 -3.03 -14.10 6.25
C MET A 59 -4.53 -14.02 6.07
N THR A 60 -5.28 -14.38 7.10
CA THR A 60 -6.74 -14.28 7.06
C THR A 60 -7.20 -13.12 7.95
N GLY A 61 -7.67 -12.05 7.31
CA GLY A 61 -8.17 -10.84 7.99
C GLY A 61 -7.12 -9.99 8.71
N ARG A 62 -5.83 -10.19 8.42
CA ARG A 62 -4.73 -9.41 8.99
C ARG A 62 -3.84 -8.83 7.90
N ALA A 63 -3.32 -7.63 8.13
CA ALA A 63 -2.39 -7.02 7.19
C ALA A 63 -1.08 -7.83 7.15
N PRO A 64 -0.50 -8.08 5.96
CA PRO A 64 0.76 -8.82 5.84
C PRO A 64 1.89 -8.23 6.70
N GLY A 65 1.94 -6.89 6.81
CA GLY A 65 2.94 -6.22 7.63
C GLY A 65 2.82 -6.48 9.13
N GLU A 66 1.60 -6.53 9.65
CA GLU A 66 1.37 -6.84 11.07
C GLU A 66 1.81 -8.27 11.41
N ALA A 67 1.48 -9.22 10.54
CA ALA A 67 1.84 -10.62 10.76
C ALA A 67 3.35 -10.83 10.75
N VAL A 68 4.07 -10.18 9.82
CA VAL A 68 5.54 -10.22 9.79
C VAL A 68 6.12 -9.57 11.04
N LEU A 69 5.61 -8.42 11.47
CA LEU A 69 6.08 -7.74 12.68
C LEU A 69 5.84 -8.59 13.95
N ASP A 70 4.68 -9.22 14.07
CA ASP A 70 4.38 -10.11 15.20
C ASP A 70 5.29 -11.34 15.22
N MET A 71 5.54 -11.94 14.05
CA MET A 71 6.46 -13.06 13.95
C MET A 71 7.90 -12.65 14.25
N MET A 72 8.35 -11.49 13.78
CA MET A 72 9.66 -10.93 14.12
C MET A 72 9.79 -10.71 15.64
N LYS A 73 8.77 -10.14 16.29
CA LYS A 73 8.73 -9.99 17.76
C LYS A 73 8.79 -11.34 18.45
N LYS A 74 8.02 -12.33 17.99
CA LYS A 74 7.97 -13.67 18.60
C LYS A 74 9.31 -14.40 18.50
N LEU A 75 9.99 -14.32 17.35
CA LEU A 75 11.32 -14.92 17.16
C LEU A 75 12.42 -14.17 17.91
N LYS A 76 12.24 -12.88 18.20
CA LYS A 76 13.14 -12.14 19.08
C LYS A 76 13.07 -12.66 20.53
N HIS A 77 11.88 -13.08 20.99
CA HIS A 77 11.68 -13.65 22.32
C HIS A 77 11.97 -15.15 22.40
N LYS A 78 11.73 -15.90 21.33
CA LYS A 78 12.04 -17.33 21.20
C LYS A 78 12.93 -17.54 19.97
N PRO A 79 14.25 -17.31 20.10
CA PRO A 79 15.16 -17.46 18.97
C PRO A 79 15.19 -18.90 18.49
N VAL A 80 15.43 -19.05 17.19
CA VAL A 80 15.72 -20.34 16.58
C VAL A 80 17.06 -20.89 17.09
N GLN A 81 17.26 -22.20 16.96
CA GLN A 81 18.51 -22.85 17.37
C GLN A 81 19.74 -22.20 16.71
N ASN A 82 20.87 -22.23 17.41
CA ASN A 82 22.14 -21.70 16.91
C ASN A 82 22.49 -22.34 15.55
N GLY A 83 22.89 -21.50 14.59
CA GLY A 83 23.19 -21.92 13.22
C GLY A 83 22.03 -21.73 12.22
N ILE A 84 20.82 -21.43 12.67
CA ILE A 84 19.68 -21.13 11.79
C ILE A 84 19.51 -19.61 11.67
N ARG A 85 19.50 -19.11 10.43
CA ARG A 85 19.22 -17.70 10.12
C ARG A 85 17.83 -17.56 9.51
N VAL A 86 16.97 -16.77 10.15
CA VAL A 86 15.65 -16.45 9.63
C VAL A 86 15.75 -15.22 8.73
N ASN A 87 15.37 -15.39 7.46
CA ASN A 87 15.42 -14.30 6.48
C ASN A 87 14.00 -13.96 6.00
N TRP A 88 13.47 -12.85 6.50
CA TRP A 88 12.19 -12.27 6.08
C TRP A 88 12.26 -11.59 4.70
N ALA A 89 13.48 -11.33 4.22
CA ALA A 89 13.80 -10.43 3.14
C ALA A 89 14.29 -11.16 1.87
N GLY A 90 14.29 -12.49 1.87
CA GLY A 90 14.79 -13.30 0.75
C GLY A 90 13.85 -13.28 -0.45
N GLU A 91 12.61 -13.71 -0.25
CA GLU A 91 11.56 -13.91 -1.29
C GLU A 91 10.17 -13.46 -0.83
N GLY A 92 10.02 -13.03 0.42
CA GLY A 92 8.74 -12.57 0.96
C GLY A 92 8.36 -11.18 0.43
N GLU A 93 7.06 -10.96 0.24
CA GLU A 93 6.50 -9.68 -0.20
C GLU A 93 6.91 -8.51 0.70
N TRP A 94 7.24 -8.76 1.99
CA TRP A 94 7.60 -7.73 2.96
C TRP A 94 8.75 -6.81 2.54
N LYS A 95 9.85 -7.34 1.98
CA LYS A 95 10.97 -6.49 1.53
C LYS A 95 10.56 -5.61 0.36
N ILE A 96 9.76 -6.16 -0.56
CA ILE A 96 9.24 -5.44 -1.71
C ILE A 96 8.29 -4.34 -1.20
N THR A 97 7.34 -4.67 -0.33
CA THR A 97 6.42 -3.71 0.31
C THR A 97 7.17 -2.57 0.98
N LEU A 98 8.14 -2.85 1.86
CA LEU A 98 8.91 -1.80 2.53
C LEU A 98 9.70 -0.94 1.55
N ARG A 99 10.29 -1.54 0.52
CA ARG A 99 11.01 -0.81 -0.53
C ARG A 99 10.06 0.13 -1.28
N VAL A 100 8.91 -0.39 -1.74
CA VAL A 100 7.92 0.41 -2.47
C VAL A 100 7.41 1.56 -1.61
N PHE A 101 7.02 1.31 -0.37
CA PHE A 101 6.56 2.36 0.55
C PHE A 101 7.63 3.43 0.78
N ARG A 102 8.89 3.03 1.00
CA ARG A 102 10.01 3.95 1.18
C ARG A 102 10.24 4.80 -0.08
N ASP A 103 10.33 4.16 -1.23
CA ASP A 103 10.66 4.81 -2.49
C ASP A 103 9.53 5.77 -2.92
N MET A 104 8.26 5.38 -2.70
CA MET A 104 7.11 6.27 -2.89
C MET A 104 7.08 7.43 -1.89
N GLY A 105 7.44 7.19 -0.62
CA GLY A 105 7.54 8.24 0.39
C GLY A 105 8.62 9.27 0.04
N LEU A 106 9.77 8.81 -0.44
CA LEU A 106 10.85 9.67 -0.94
C LEU A 106 10.41 10.45 -2.19
N ALA A 107 9.72 9.80 -3.12
CA ALA A 107 9.16 10.46 -4.30
C ALA A 107 8.14 11.53 -3.92
N PHE A 108 7.27 11.25 -2.93
CA PHE A 108 6.32 12.23 -2.41
C PHE A 108 7.02 13.43 -1.78
N ALA A 109 8.04 13.19 -0.94
CA ALA A 109 8.83 14.28 -0.35
C ALA A 109 9.51 15.14 -1.43
N ALA A 110 10.12 14.52 -2.44
CA ALA A 110 10.72 15.24 -3.57
C ALA A 110 9.66 16.06 -4.35
N ALA A 111 8.47 15.51 -4.57
CA ALA A 111 7.37 16.23 -5.20
C ALA A 111 6.90 17.43 -4.37
N LEU A 112 6.81 17.29 -3.04
CA LEU A 112 6.48 18.40 -2.13
C LEU A 112 7.51 19.53 -2.22
N PHE A 113 8.80 19.19 -2.26
CA PHE A 113 9.86 20.20 -2.47
C PHE A 113 9.71 20.89 -3.82
N GLY A 114 9.51 20.14 -4.91
CA GLY A 114 9.30 20.69 -6.24
C GLY A 114 8.10 21.65 -6.29
N ILE A 115 6.96 21.26 -5.71
CA ILE A 115 5.77 22.09 -5.64
C ILE A 115 6.01 23.33 -4.79
N TYR A 116 6.72 23.21 -3.65
CA TYR A 116 7.11 24.36 -2.83
C TYR A 116 7.89 25.39 -3.65
N PHE A 117 8.93 24.97 -4.39
CA PHE A 117 9.72 25.88 -5.23
C PHE A 117 8.87 26.57 -6.31
N ILE A 118 8.01 25.82 -7.00
CA ILE A 118 7.11 26.38 -8.01
C ILE A 118 6.18 27.42 -7.39
N LEU A 119 5.63 27.14 -6.20
CA LEU A 119 4.74 28.06 -5.49
C LEU A 119 5.48 29.29 -4.98
N VAL A 120 6.74 29.18 -4.52
CA VAL A 120 7.56 30.34 -4.14
C VAL A 120 7.74 31.27 -5.34
N ILE A 121 8.04 30.71 -6.52
CA ILE A 121 8.20 31.49 -7.76
C ILE A 121 6.86 32.14 -8.16
N ASN A 122 5.75 31.39 -8.11
CA ASN A 122 4.44 31.89 -8.51
C ASN A 122 3.88 32.96 -7.56
N THR A 123 4.01 32.75 -6.26
CA THR A 123 3.42 33.63 -5.24
C THR A 123 4.35 34.78 -4.81
N GLY A 124 5.63 34.73 -5.17
CA GLY A 124 6.62 35.73 -4.77
C GLY A 124 6.87 35.79 -3.26
N SER A 125 6.52 34.74 -2.52
CA SER A 125 6.61 34.68 -1.05
C SER A 125 7.00 33.29 -0.57
N TYR A 126 7.72 33.23 0.54
CA TYR A 126 8.10 31.96 1.19
C TYR A 126 7.01 31.41 2.12
N PHE A 127 6.14 32.29 2.65
CA PHE A 127 5.10 31.89 3.61
C PHE A 127 3.78 31.47 2.94
N MET A 128 3.42 32.08 1.81
CA MET A 128 2.20 31.69 1.08
C MET A 128 2.22 30.22 0.64
N PRO A 129 3.31 29.69 0.06
CA PRO A 129 3.42 28.27 -0.31
C PRO A 129 3.23 27.35 0.88
N MET A 130 3.81 27.67 2.03
CA MET A 130 3.67 26.86 3.25
C MET A 130 2.21 26.83 3.73
N LEU A 131 1.50 27.96 3.64
CA LEU A 131 0.07 28.04 3.97
C LEU A 131 -0.78 27.20 3.01
N ILE A 132 -0.48 27.22 1.71
CA ILE A 132 -1.15 26.38 0.69
C ILE A 132 -0.89 24.90 0.97
N MET A 133 0.36 24.54 1.27
CA MET A 133 0.77 23.15 1.53
C MET A 133 0.28 22.61 2.88
N MET A 134 -0.16 23.47 3.80
CA MET A 134 -0.83 23.06 5.05
C MET A 134 -2.06 22.19 4.79
N ALA A 135 -2.68 22.32 3.62
CA ALA A 135 -3.80 21.49 3.22
C ALA A 135 -3.43 20.01 3.03
N ILE A 136 -2.15 19.70 2.78
CA ILE A 136 -1.68 18.32 2.54
C ILE A 136 -1.74 17.47 3.82
N PRO A 137 -1.19 17.89 4.98
CA PRO A 137 -1.40 17.18 6.25
C PRO A 137 -2.89 16.97 6.60
N LEU A 138 -3.76 17.93 6.26
CA LEU A 138 -5.20 17.81 6.50
C LEU A 138 -5.83 16.67 5.69
N THR A 139 -5.25 16.27 4.55
CA THR A 139 -5.70 15.08 3.81
C THR A 139 -5.47 13.79 4.58
N ILE A 140 -4.35 13.66 5.30
CA ILE A 140 -4.02 12.48 6.09
C ILE A 140 -5.03 12.30 7.23
N LEU A 141 -5.45 13.42 7.83
CA LEU A 141 -6.52 13.45 8.84
C LEU A 141 -7.89 13.02 8.29
N GLY A 142 -8.08 13.04 6.97
CA GLY A 142 -9.24 12.45 6.31
C GLY A 142 -9.07 10.98 5.97
N ILE A 143 -7.94 10.64 5.35
CA ILE A 143 -7.66 9.30 4.83
C ILE A 143 -7.59 8.29 5.98
N MET A 144 -6.79 8.54 7.02
CA MET A 144 -6.55 7.55 8.07
C MET A 144 -7.82 7.20 8.85
N PRO A 145 -8.62 8.18 9.33
CA PRO A 145 -9.91 7.88 9.93
C PRO A 145 -10.91 7.30 8.93
N GLY A 146 -10.87 7.70 7.66
CA GLY A 146 -11.73 7.13 6.62
C GLY A 146 -11.53 5.62 6.45
N PHE A 147 -10.28 5.17 6.35
CA PHE A 147 -9.93 3.74 6.33
C PHE A 147 -10.34 3.04 7.62
N PHE A 148 -10.16 3.68 8.78
CA PHE A 148 -10.59 3.12 10.06
C PHE A 148 -12.11 2.92 10.12
N ILE A 149 -12.89 3.93 9.73
CA ILE A 149 -14.35 3.89 9.68
C ILE A 149 -14.79 2.80 8.70
N LEU A 150 -14.19 2.74 7.52
CA LEU A 150 -14.52 1.71 6.54
C LEU A 150 -14.25 0.29 7.08
N ASN A 151 -13.16 0.12 7.81
CA ASN A 151 -12.79 -1.14 8.45
C ASN A 151 -13.69 -1.54 9.62
N ILE A 152 -14.47 -0.61 10.18
CA ILE A 152 -15.55 -0.92 11.14
C ILE A 152 -16.77 -1.52 10.43
N PHE A 153 -17.07 -1.07 9.20
CA PHE A 153 -18.27 -1.48 8.45
C PHE A 153 -18.04 -2.68 7.52
N THR A 154 -16.82 -3.16 7.38
CA THR A 154 -16.50 -4.26 6.45
C THR A 154 -17.02 -5.58 7.00
N LYS A 155 -17.68 -6.34 6.11
CA LYS A 155 -18.31 -7.61 6.47
C LYS A 155 -17.23 -8.69 6.57
N SER A 156 -17.43 -9.61 7.51
CA SER A 156 -16.62 -10.82 7.55
C SER A 156 -17.00 -11.75 6.39
N VAL A 157 -16.01 -12.22 5.65
CA VAL A 157 -16.16 -13.26 4.63
C VAL A 157 -15.72 -14.58 5.27
N SER A 158 -16.62 -15.57 5.32
CA SER A 158 -16.33 -16.90 5.89
C SER A 158 -15.79 -16.89 7.33
N GLY A 159 -16.27 -15.96 8.17
CA GLY A 159 -15.86 -15.85 9.58
C GLY A 159 -14.56 -15.07 9.84
N PHE A 160 -13.93 -14.54 8.79
CA PHE A 160 -12.74 -13.68 8.90
C PHE A 160 -13.05 -12.27 8.40
N GLY A 161 -12.47 -11.24 9.03
CA GLY A 161 -12.63 -9.86 8.55
C GLY A 161 -12.01 -9.69 7.16
N ASP A 162 -12.64 -8.88 6.31
CA ASP A 162 -12.10 -8.47 5.00
C ASP A 162 -11.77 -6.96 5.02
N PRO A 163 -10.78 -6.53 5.82
CA PRO A 163 -10.45 -5.12 5.93
C PRO A 163 -9.75 -4.61 4.67
N ILE A 164 -10.07 -3.38 4.27
CA ILE A 164 -9.34 -2.68 3.22
C ILE A 164 -8.10 -2.06 3.85
N PHE A 165 -6.94 -2.54 3.41
CA PHE A 165 -5.65 -2.08 3.93
C PHE A 165 -5.18 -0.81 3.22
N PHE A 166 -4.41 -0.01 3.95
CA PHE A 166 -3.61 1.05 3.34
C PHE A 166 -2.40 0.41 2.63
N THR A 167 -2.42 0.37 1.31
CA THR A 167 -1.39 -0.29 0.48
C THR A 167 -0.55 0.73 -0.29
N ALA A 168 0.39 0.25 -1.11
CA ALA A 168 1.13 1.11 -2.02
C ALA A 168 0.19 1.86 -2.99
N THR A 169 -0.92 1.26 -3.42
CA THR A 169 -1.89 1.95 -4.29
C THR A 169 -2.60 3.09 -3.54
N SER A 170 -2.85 2.95 -2.24
CA SER A 170 -3.33 4.06 -1.38
C SER A 170 -2.36 5.24 -1.33
N MET A 171 -1.05 4.99 -1.31
CA MET A 171 -0.05 6.06 -1.38
C MET A 171 -0.10 6.82 -2.72
N ILE A 172 -0.38 6.13 -3.84
CA ILE A 172 -0.58 6.79 -5.14
C ILE A 172 -1.78 7.74 -5.04
N GLY A 173 -2.89 7.28 -4.46
CA GLY A 173 -4.07 8.10 -4.21
C GLY A 173 -3.76 9.34 -3.36
N MET A 174 -2.97 9.17 -2.28
CA MET A 174 -2.52 10.28 -1.43
C MET A 174 -1.65 11.30 -2.19
N ILE A 175 -0.74 10.85 -3.06
CA ILE A 175 0.10 11.73 -3.88
C ILE A 175 -0.77 12.52 -4.86
N ALA A 176 -1.71 11.86 -5.54
CA ALA A 176 -2.64 12.50 -6.47
C ALA A 176 -3.53 13.54 -5.77
N LEU A 177 -4.00 13.24 -4.56
CA LEU A 177 -4.72 14.19 -3.71
C LEU A 177 -3.92 15.44 -3.41
N GLY A 178 -2.63 15.30 -3.10
CA GLY A 178 -1.76 16.45 -2.84
C GLY A 178 -1.88 17.51 -3.93
N GLY A 179 -1.83 17.10 -5.21
CA GLY A 179 -2.00 18.01 -6.33
C GLY A 179 -3.37 18.70 -6.40
N ILE A 180 -4.46 17.94 -6.23
CA ILE A 180 -5.84 18.47 -6.26
C ILE A 180 -6.05 19.49 -5.14
N VAL A 181 -5.57 19.16 -3.95
CA VAL A 181 -5.76 19.96 -2.74
C VAL A 181 -4.93 21.24 -2.78
N ILE A 182 -3.69 21.17 -3.28
CA ILE A 182 -2.86 22.35 -3.54
C ILE A 182 -3.54 23.28 -4.54
N ARG A 183 -4.10 22.74 -5.64
CA ARG A 183 -4.81 23.54 -6.64
C ARG A 183 -6.00 24.30 -6.03
N ASN A 184 -6.81 23.63 -5.23
CA ASN A 184 -7.98 24.26 -4.59
C ASN A 184 -7.56 25.38 -3.62
N SER A 185 -6.49 25.13 -2.85
CA SER A 185 -5.92 26.07 -1.89
C SER A 185 -5.29 27.29 -2.55
N LEU A 186 -4.51 27.08 -3.62
CA LEU A 186 -3.86 28.13 -4.39
C LEU A 186 -4.88 29.09 -4.99
N VAL A 187 -5.88 28.56 -5.70
CA VAL A 187 -6.90 29.39 -6.37
C VAL A 187 -7.71 30.20 -5.35
N LEU A 188 -7.99 29.65 -4.18
CA LEU A 188 -8.67 30.38 -3.10
C LEU A 188 -7.83 31.57 -2.62
N ILE A 189 -6.53 31.37 -2.36
CA ILE A 189 -5.64 32.46 -1.93
C ILE A 189 -5.43 33.51 -3.02
N GLU A 190 -5.25 33.11 -4.27
CA GLU A 190 -5.13 34.04 -5.39
C GLU A 190 -6.38 34.93 -5.52
N PHE A 191 -7.56 34.35 -5.30
CA PHE A 191 -8.80 35.13 -5.33
C PHE A 191 -8.92 36.09 -4.14
N ILE A 192 -8.46 35.68 -2.95
CA ILE A 192 -8.38 36.55 -1.77
C ILE A 192 -7.45 37.74 -2.05
N GLN A 193 -6.24 37.48 -2.52
CA GLN A 193 -5.26 38.52 -2.86
C GLN A 193 -5.77 39.43 -3.98
N GLY A 194 -6.36 38.86 -5.03
CA GLY A 194 -6.97 39.64 -6.11
C GLY A 194 -8.13 40.52 -5.63
N SER A 195 -8.90 40.07 -4.65
CA SER A 195 -10.01 40.84 -4.06
C SER A 195 -9.49 41.98 -3.19
N ILE A 196 -8.45 41.74 -2.39
CA ILE A 196 -7.75 42.78 -1.62
C ILE A 196 -7.15 43.84 -2.55
N ASN A 197 -6.51 43.43 -3.65
CA ASN A 197 -5.90 44.34 -4.63
C ASN A 197 -6.95 45.19 -5.37
N LYS A 198 -8.21 44.75 -5.41
CA LYS A 198 -9.36 45.51 -5.93
C LYS A 198 -9.95 46.48 -4.91
N GLY A 199 -9.36 46.59 -3.72
CA GLY A 199 -9.78 47.52 -2.66
C GLY A 199 -10.87 46.99 -1.73
N LEU A 200 -11.22 45.70 -1.80
CA LEU A 200 -12.16 45.11 -0.83
C LEU A 200 -11.51 45.02 0.56
N GLY A 201 -12.32 45.26 1.60
CA GLY A 201 -11.89 45.06 2.98
C GLY A 201 -11.39 43.64 3.21
N PHE A 202 -10.35 43.47 4.04
CA PHE A 202 -9.67 42.19 4.21
C PHE A 202 -10.60 41.02 4.59
N LYS A 203 -11.55 41.27 5.51
CA LYS A 203 -12.57 40.29 5.91
C LYS A 203 -13.52 39.94 4.77
N ASP A 204 -14.02 40.96 4.08
CA ASP A 204 -14.98 40.79 2.98
C ASP A 204 -14.35 40.05 1.80
N ALA A 205 -13.08 40.36 1.50
CA ALA A 205 -12.30 39.66 0.51
C ALA A 205 -12.21 38.15 0.80
N ILE A 206 -11.97 37.76 2.06
CA ILE A 206 -11.90 36.35 2.47
C ILE A 206 -13.27 35.68 2.33
N LEU A 207 -14.34 36.32 2.81
CA LEU A 207 -15.70 35.78 2.77
C LEU A 207 -16.19 35.59 1.33
N ILE A 208 -16.09 36.63 0.49
CA ILE A 208 -16.51 36.59 -0.91
C ILE A 208 -15.71 35.54 -1.68
N SER A 209 -14.40 35.45 -1.43
CA SER A 209 -13.55 34.44 -2.06
C SER A 209 -13.99 33.02 -1.70
N GLY A 210 -14.31 32.78 -0.43
CA GLY A 210 -14.85 31.50 0.02
C GLY A 210 -16.14 31.13 -0.71
N VAL A 211 -17.10 32.07 -0.78
CA VAL A 211 -18.41 31.85 -1.41
C VAL A 211 -18.28 31.52 -2.90
N VAL A 212 -17.47 32.29 -3.64
CA VAL A 212 -17.28 32.10 -5.09
C VAL A 212 -16.57 30.77 -5.39
N ARG A 213 -15.67 30.33 -4.51
CA ARG A 213 -14.85 29.13 -4.72
C ARG A 213 -15.48 27.85 -4.18
N MET A 214 -16.42 27.95 -3.25
CA MET A 214 -17.12 26.79 -2.68
C MET A 214 -17.73 25.90 -3.76
N ARG A 215 -18.50 26.47 -4.71
CA ARG A 215 -19.15 25.70 -5.77
C ARG A 215 -18.15 24.95 -6.68
N PRO A 216 -17.14 25.61 -7.29
CA PRO A 216 -16.13 24.90 -8.09
C PRO A 216 -15.34 23.83 -7.33
N ILE A 217 -14.97 24.09 -6.07
CA ILE A 217 -14.21 23.14 -5.25
C ILE A 217 -15.05 21.90 -4.95
N LEU A 218 -16.31 22.09 -4.52
CA LEU A 218 -17.24 20.99 -4.27
C LEU A 218 -17.50 20.16 -5.53
N LEU A 219 -17.70 20.79 -6.69
CA LEU A 219 -17.87 20.07 -7.96
C LEU A 219 -16.66 19.20 -8.29
N THR A 220 -15.43 19.72 -8.10
CA THR A 220 -14.21 18.95 -8.34
C THR A 220 -14.12 17.74 -7.41
N ALA A 221 -14.43 17.92 -6.12
CA ALA A 221 -14.41 16.85 -5.13
C ALA A 221 -15.47 15.78 -5.43
N LEU A 222 -16.69 16.18 -5.75
CA LEU A 222 -17.80 15.27 -6.08
C LEU A 222 -17.53 14.50 -7.37
N THR A 223 -17.14 15.19 -8.46
CA THR A 223 -16.84 14.53 -9.74
C THR A 223 -15.71 13.52 -9.59
N THR A 224 -14.63 13.89 -8.89
CA THR A 224 -13.49 12.98 -8.71
C THR A 224 -13.85 11.83 -7.76
N GLY A 225 -14.61 12.08 -6.69
CA GLY A 225 -15.08 11.05 -5.77
C GLY A 225 -16.01 10.04 -6.46
N ILE A 226 -16.97 10.51 -7.25
CA ILE A 226 -17.86 9.65 -8.06
C ILE A 226 -17.05 8.89 -9.11
N GLY A 227 -16.07 9.53 -9.76
CA GLY A 227 -15.20 8.87 -10.74
C GLY A 227 -14.29 7.80 -10.13
N ALA A 228 -13.88 7.97 -8.88
CA ALA A 228 -13.10 6.98 -8.13
C ALA A 228 -13.97 5.83 -7.59
N PHE A 229 -15.29 6.02 -7.46
CA PHE A 229 -16.19 5.04 -6.85
C PHE A 229 -16.15 3.65 -7.52
N PRO A 230 -16.19 3.50 -8.85
CA PRO A 230 -16.11 2.17 -9.47
C PRO A 230 -14.81 1.42 -9.16
N ILE A 231 -13.71 2.14 -8.92
CA ILE A 231 -12.39 1.56 -8.60
C ILE A 231 -12.40 0.91 -7.21
N THR A 232 -13.34 1.31 -6.33
CA THR A 232 -13.46 0.71 -4.99
C THR A 232 -13.83 -0.79 -5.02
N PHE A 233 -14.41 -1.27 -6.12
CA PHE A 233 -14.77 -2.69 -6.30
C PHE A 233 -13.58 -3.55 -6.77
N ASP A 234 -12.45 -2.93 -7.14
CA ASP A 234 -11.27 -3.65 -7.58
C ASP A 234 -10.38 -4.05 -6.38
N PRO A 235 -10.05 -5.34 -6.19
CA PRO A 235 -9.22 -5.80 -5.07
C PRO A 235 -7.81 -5.17 -5.02
N VAL A 236 -7.24 -4.81 -6.16
CA VAL A 236 -5.88 -4.26 -6.29
C VAL A 236 -5.88 -2.73 -6.12
N PHE A 237 -6.87 -2.06 -6.70
CA PHE A 237 -6.93 -0.58 -6.74
C PHE A 237 -7.89 0.06 -5.73
N SER A 238 -8.66 -0.73 -4.97
CA SER A 238 -9.59 -0.21 -3.94
C SER A 238 -8.92 0.75 -2.97
N GLY A 239 -7.69 0.45 -2.54
CA GLY A 239 -6.91 1.31 -1.64
C GLY A 239 -6.64 2.70 -2.21
N LEU A 240 -6.41 2.83 -3.52
CA LEU A 240 -6.25 4.12 -4.20
C LEU A 240 -7.56 4.91 -4.17
N ALA A 241 -8.66 4.25 -4.50
CA ALA A 241 -9.99 4.85 -4.61
C ALA A 241 -10.47 5.40 -3.27
N TRP A 242 -10.37 4.59 -2.21
CA TRP A 242 -10.77 5.01 -0.86
C TRP A 242 -9.90 6.14 -0.33
N ALA A 243 -8.59 6.13 -0.61
CA ALA A 243 -7.72 7.25 -0.28
C ALA A 243 -8.23 8.53 -0.95
N LEU A 244 -8.50 8.52 -2.27
CA LEU A 244 -9.05 9.66 -3.00
C LEU A 244 -10.38 10.15 -2.42
N ILE A 245 -11.35 9.26 -2.20
CA ILE A 245 -12.71 9.64 -1.76
C ILE A 245 -12.67 10.29 -0.38
N PHE A 246 -12.06 9.62 0.61
CA PHE A 246 -11.99 10.16 1.97
C PHE A 246 -11.10 11.40 2.05
N GLY A 247 -9.98 11.39 1.35
CA GLY A 247 -9.07 12.53 1.31
C GLY A 247 -9.69 13.76 0.66
N LEU A 248 -10.44 13.62 -0.45
CA LEU A 248 -11.14 14.73 -1.10
C LEU A 248 -12.24 15.29 -0.21
N PHE A 249 -13.04 14.42 0.40
CA PHE A 249 -14.14 14.83 1.27
C PHE A 249 -13.62 15.64 2.46
N ALA A 250 -12.67 15.07 3.21
CA ALA A 250 -12.07 15.74 4.34
C ALA A 250 -11.30 17.00 3.93
N SER A 251 -10.48 16.91 2.88
CA SER A 251 -9.72 18.05 2.42
C SER A 251 -10.60 19.20 1.98
N THR A 252 -11.72 18.93 1.31
CA THR A 252 -12.63 20.00 0.87
C THR A 252 -13.22 20.73 2.06
N LEU A 253 -13.67 19.98 3.07
CA LEU A 253 -14.20 20.53 4.31
C LEU A 253 -13.14 21.36 5.05
N PHE A 254 -11.93 20.81 5.22
CA PHE A 254 -10.86 21.50 5.92
C PHE A 254 -10.28 22.68 5.12
N THR A 255 -10.17 22.59 3.80
CA THR A 255 -9.63 23.67 2.94
C THR A 255 -10.52 24.90 3.01
N LEU A 256 -11.85 24.73 2.93
CA LEU A 256 -12.80 25.84 2.96
C LEU A 256 -12.89 26.54 4.32
N LEU A 257 -12.48 25.88 5.41
CA LEU A 257 -12.52 26.42 6.76
C LEU A 257 -11.13 26.85 7.26
N VAL A 258 -10.18 25.92 7.27
CA VAL A 258 -8.85 26.09 7.86
C VAL A 258 -8.02 27.11 7.08
N ILE A 259 -8.08 27.12 5.75
CA ILE A 259 -7.24 28.03 4.94
C ILE A 259 -7.67 29.49 5.10
N PRO A 260 -8.95 29.86 4.94
CA PRO A 260 -9.41 31.22 5.22
C PRO A 260 -9.08 31.70 6.63
N VAL A 261 -9.31 30.84 7.64
CA VAL A 261 -9.07 31.17 9.05
C VAL A 261 -7.58 31.36 9.33
N THR A 262 -6.74 30.47 8.79
CA THR A 262 -5.27 30.56 8.96
C THR A 262 -4.72 31.78 8.23
N TYR A 263 -5.20 32.03 7.00
CA TYR A 263 -4.80 33.22 6.23
C TYR A 263 -5.20 34.50 6.96
N TYR A 264 -6.41 34.57 7.50
CA TYR A 264 -6.85 35.69 8.33
C TYR A 264 -5.94 35.83 9.56
N ALA A 265 -5.72 34.77 10.33
CA ALA A 265 -4.91 34.82 11.55
C ALA A 265 -3.47 35.31 11.30
N VAL A 266 -2.85 34.88 10.19
CA VAL A 266 -1.48 35.25 9.84
C VAL A 266 -1.40 36.69 9.31
N TYR A 267 -2.36 37.12 8.48
CA TYR A 267 -2.28 38.40 7.77
C TYR A 267 -3.14 39.53 8.37
N LYS A 268 -3.95 39.28 9.40
CA LYS A 268 -4.79 40.29 10.08
C LYS A 268 -4.00 41.53 10.47
N LYS A 269 -2.83 41.37 11.11
CA LYS A 269 -1.99 42.50 11.56
C LYS A 269 -1.45 43.36 10.42
N LYS A 270 -1.37 42.82 9.20
CA LYS A 270 -0.85 43.51 8.02
C LYS A 270 -1.93 44.36 7.35
N TYR A 271 -3.19 43.91 7.37
CA TYR A 271 -4.28 44.51 6.60
C TYR A 271 -5.35 45.23 7.42
N GLU A 272 -5.46 45.00 8.73
CA GLU A 272 -6.35 45.77 9.64
C GLU A 272 -5.59 46.88 10.39
N LYS A 273 -4.72 47.63 9.70
CA LYS A 273 -4.14 48.86 10.25
C LYS A 273 -5.09 50.04 10.10
#